data_AF-A0A0P0GAG8-F1
#
_entry.id   AF-A0A0P0GAG8-F1
#
_cell.length_a   1.000
_cell.length_b   1.000
_cell.length_c   1.000
_cell.angle_alpha   90.00
_cell.angle_beta   90.00
_cell.angle_gamma   90.00
#
_symmetry.space_group_name_H-M   'P 1'
#
loop_
_entity.id
_entity.type
_entity.pdbx_description
1 polymer ?
#
loop_
_entity_poly.entity_id
_entity_poly.type
_entity_poly.pdbx_seq_one_letter_code
_entity_poly.pdbx_strand_id
1 'polypeptide(L)'
;MKNKLVYIVLFVGFCVNMFACSDGKGEALLPEPIPNPTPVPKYTLPTGKLIYIPDELQSNDFTKEESQWSYYRMDYSDNFIVFWEKGFGSNPFTVTDQALRVDIKDLLEKAELFYDVNVNKLKFVETGKSNTDKYRMMIFLKYQSEWLATGSGYDDIIGALWVNPSTCQPVGSTIAHEVGHSFQYQTYCDNPTSGCGWRYGFGENEEGGNCFWEQCAQWQAYQIYHEERFNNYNFDEYLLSCYKHPLHEAPRYANYFIQDYWCMKHGIEFIGKLWREARRPEDPIEAYQRITGVNQETFNDEMFDAARRFVNWDIDGIKEYGRNYVGRKQCKLIASKDGYYAIDPAECPENYGYNVIVLNVPSAGVKVSADFVGMAGADGYRKKNVDKAGWRYGFVAYLENGSCVYSDIFSEKEGEAIFECPNFCRKLYFVVSGAPTQHWRHAWDDNDMNDEQWPYKVRFSGTNLYGQIDVDPDKTPEDITLIYDVPVSLSSTDYTGSNVQIELQRLCQSFSLTPGQISDKWGKEIIFAGVNKDGSLNTNSTANEPGHWFDMDGNICVWGERAQIYSELDKDNFIFKVGQYPGHCRTGEKYTIRQCLVYGYETGQKVQATFVFNITIE
;
A
#
# COMPACT_ATOMS: atom_id res chain seq x y z
N MET A 1 -0.85 -9.36 -46.53
CA MET A 1 -0.82 -10.84 -46.31
C MET A 1 -0.13 -11.08 -44.98
N LYS A 2 -0.69 -11.64 -43.91
CA LYS A 2 -2.02 -12.19 -43.61
C LYS A 2 -2.25 -11.98 -42.10
N ASN A 3 -3.44 -11.48 -41.78
CA ASN A 3 -4.30 -11.69 -40.62
C ASN A 3 -3.75 -11.56 -39.19
N LYS A 4 -4.00 -10.39 -38.57
CA LYS A 4 -4.32 -10.27 -37.14
C LYS A 4 -5.85 -10.40 -37.01
N LEU A 5 -6.31 -11.40 -36.25
CA LEU A 5 -7.73 -11.61 -35.98
C LEU A 5 -8.15 -10.66 -34.85
N VAL A 6 -9.07 -9.76 -35.17
CA VAL A 6 -9.79 -8.88 -34.24
C VAL A 6 -10.98 -9.68 -33.70
N TYR A 7 -11.06 -9.88 -32.39
CA TYR A 7 -12.26 -10.42 -31.75
C TYR A 7 -13.14 -9.25 -31.30
N ILE A 8 -14.18 -8.99 -32.10
CA ILE A 8 -15.35 -8.19 -31.70
C ILE A 8 -16.33 -9.16 -31.05
N VAL A 9 -16.61 -8.99 -29.75
CA VAL A 9 -17.72 -9.67 -29.09
C VAL A 9 -18.89 -8.69 -29.04
N LEU A 10 -19.91 -8.95 -29.86
CA LEU A 10 -21.21 -8.31 -29.79
C LEU A 10 -21.97 -8.89 -28.59
N PHE A 11 -22.23 -8.06 -27.58
CA PHE A 11 -23.17 -8.34 -26.51
C PHE A 11 -24.54 -7.76 -26.89
N VAL A 12 -25.56 -8.61 -27.06
CA VAL A 12 -26.96 -8.19 -27.16
C VAL A 12 -27.79 -9.04 -26.19
N GLY A 13 -28.13 -8.41 -25.06
CA GLY A 13 -29.35 -8.54 -24.25
C GLY A 13 -29.83 -9.90 -23.76
N PHE A 14 -29.76 -10.15 -22.45
CA PHE A 14 -30.92 -10.00 -21.54
C PHE A 14 -30.48 -10.09 -20.07
N CYS A 15 -30.93 -9.12 -19.26
CA CYS A 15 -30.61 -8.91 -17.84
C CYS A 15 -31.27 -9.94 -16.92
N VAL A 16 -30.50 -10.52 -15.98
CA VAL A 16 -30.79 -10.57 -14.52
C VAL A 16 -29.45 -10.73 -13.78
N ASN A 17 -29.24 -9.86 -12.79
CA ASN A 17 -28.07 -9.69 -11.93
C ASN A 17 -27.32 -10.97 -11.49
N MET A 18 -26.08 -11.12 -11.96
CA MET A 18 -24.99 -11.72 -11.19
C MET A 18 -23.84 -10.72 -11.19
N PHE A 19 -23.69 -9.96 -10.10
CA PHE A 19 -22.47 -9.19 -9.83
C PHE A 19 -21.49 -10.14 -9.14
N ALA A 20 -20.78 -10.93 -9.94
CA ALA A 20 -19.63 -11.71 -9.53
C ALA A 20 -18.54 -11.49 -10.59
N CYS A 21 -17.40 -10.96 -10.16
CA CYS A 21 -16.23 -10.83 -11.03
C CYS A 21 -15.63 -12.25 -11.20
N SER A 22 -15.90 -12.90 -12.32
CA SER A 22 -15.26 -14.16 -12.70
C SER A 22 -14.88 -14.07 -14.18
N ASP A 23 -13.58 -14.06 -14.46
CA ASP A 23 -13.04 -14.26 -15.79
C ASP A 23 -13.36 -15.71 -16.22
N GLY A 24 -14.40 -15.85 -17.03
CA GLY A 24 -14.88 -17.15 -17.51
C GLY A 24 -13.84 -17.92 -18.31
N LYS A 25 -13.26 -18.95 -17.69
CA LYS A 25 -12.69 -20.12 -18.37
C LYS A 25 -13.49 -21.35 -17.91
N GLY A 26 -13.83 -22.22 -18.85
CA GLY A 26 -14.81 -23.29 -18.62
C GLY A 26 -14.43 -24.28 -17.52
N GLU A 27 -15.42 -24.61 -16.68
CA GLU A 27 -15.35 -25.58 -15.58
C GLU A 27 -14.76 -26.92 -16.08
N ALA A 28 -13.54 -27.24 -15.67
CA ALA A 28 -13.01 -28.59 -15.84
C ALA A 28 -13.48 -29.47 -14.67
N LEU A 29 -14.67 -30.07 -14.83
CA LEU A 29 -15.20 -31.04 -13.85
C LEU A 29 -14.21 -32.19 -13.66
N LEU A 30 -13.79 -32.43 -12.42
CA LEU A 30 -13.01 -33.61 -12.07
C LEU A 30 -13.86 -34.87 -12.31
N PRO A 31 -13.26 -36.01 -12.71
CA PRO A 31 -13.99 -37.25 -12.91
C PRO A 31 -14.74 -37.63 -11.63
N GLU A 32 -15.95 -38.17 -11.77
CA GLU A 32 -16.75 -38.59 -10.63
C GLU A 32 -15.96 -39.55 -9.74
N PRO A 33 -15.96 -39.35 -8.40
CA PRO A 33 -15.32 -40.29 -7.51
C PRO A 33 -15.94 -41.67 -7.66
N ILE A 34 -15.11 -42.69 -7.51
CA ILE A 34 -15.57 -44.07 -7.37
C ILE A 34 -16.47 -44.14 -6.12
N PRO A 35 -17.72 -44.64 -6.22
CA PRO A 35 -18.65 -44.67 -5.10
C PRO A 35 -18.03 -45.34 -3.88
N ASN A 36 -18.13 -44.68 -2.73
CA ASN A 36 -17.67 -45.23 -1.47
C ASN A 36 -18.59 -46.42 -1.09
N PRO A 37 -18.10 -47.65 -0.89
CA PRO A 37 -18.94 -48.84 -0.65
C PRO A 37 -19.54 -48.90 0.77
N THR A 38 -19.46 -47.81 1.53
CA THR A 38 -19.94 -47.74 2.93
C THR A 38 -21.27 -47.00 2.94
N PRO A 39 -22.37 -47.57 3.48
CA PRO A 39 -23.66 -46.90 3.51
C PRO A 39 -23.57 -45.56 4.23
N VAL A 40 -24.03 -44.49 3.59
CA VAL A 40 -24.02 -43.16 4.17
C VAL A 40 -25.00 -43.13 5.34
N PRO A 41 -24.59 -42.67 6.54
CA PRO A 41 -25.43 -42.69 7.72
C PRO A 41 -26.74 -41.91 7.50
N LYS A 42 -27.80 -42.33 8.19
CA LYS A 42 -29.09 -41.62 8.21
C LYS A 42 -28.86 -40.16 8.63
N TYR A 43 -29.30 -39.21 7.82
CA TYR A 43 -29.14 -37.79 8.13
C TYR A 43 -30.06 -37.33 9.27
N THR A 44 -29.63 -36.29 9.97
CA THR A 44 -30.45 -35.58 10.98
C THR A 44 -30.50 -34.11 10.60
N LEU A 45 -31.72 -33.58 10.43
CA LEU A 45 -31.91 -32.16 10.13
C LEU A 45 -31.53 -31.31 11.36
N PRO A 46 -30.97 -30.11 11.14
CA PRO A 46 -30.63 -29.22 12.23
C PRO A 46 -31.85 -28.77 13.04
N THR A 47 -31.65 -28.57 14.34
CA THR A 47 -32.62 -27.90 15.21
C THR A 47 -32.32 -26.39 15.30
N GLY A 48 -33.26 -25.56 15.74
CA GLY A 48 -33.07 -24.10 15.81
C GLY A 48 -33.46 -23.39 14.52
N LYS A 49 -32.54 -22.64 13.90
CA LYS A 49 -32.78 -21.92 12.64
C LYS A 49 -33.19 -22.90 11.52
N LEU A 50 -33.87 -22.42 10.49
CA LEU A 50 -34.30 -23.23 9.35
C LEU A 50 -33.23 -23.23 8.24
N ILE A 51 -33.35 -24.20 7.32
CA ILE A 51 -32.64 -24.17 6.05
C ILE A 51 -33.59 -23.55 5.02
N TYR A 52 -33.16 -22.46 4.39
CA TYR A 52 -33.86 -21.90 3.24
C TYR A 52 -33.56 -22.76 2.01
N ILE A 53 -34.57 -23.03 1.16
CA ILE A 53 -34.39 -23.76 -0.10
C ILE A 53 -34.54 -22.72 -1.22
N PRO A 54 -33.43 -22.31 -1.85
CA PRO A 54 -33.46 -21.33 -2.95
C PRO A 54 -34.34 -21.76 -4.10
N ASP A 55 -34.90 -20.79 -4.83
CA ASP A 55 -35.78 -21.02 -5.99
C ASP A 55 -35.07 -21.85 -7.07
N GLU A 56 -33.78 -21.60 -7.31
CA GLU A 56 -32.99 -22.37 -8.27
C GLU A 56 -32.73 -23.82 -7.83
N LEU A 57 -32.84 -24.12 -6.53
CA LEU A 57 -32.60 -25.46 -5.97
C LEU A 57 -33.90 -26.23 -5.69
N GLN A 58 -35.06 -25.72 -6.10
CA GLN A 58 -36.36 -26.40 -5.90
C GLN A 58 -36.43 -27.76 -6.59
N SER A 59 -35.71 -27.96 -7.71
CA SER A 59 -35.62 -29.27 -8.37
C SER A 59 -34.60 -30.22 -7.74
N ASN A 60 -33.71 -29.73 -6.87
CA ASN A 60 -32.77 -30.58 -6.14
C ASN A 60 -33.48 -31.23 -4.95
N ASP A 61 -33.77 -32.53 -5.05
CA ASP A 61 -34.35 -33.28 -3.94
C ASP A 61 -33.29 -33.57 -2.87
N PHE A 62 -33.18 -32.72 -1.86
CA PHE A 62 -32.17 -32.85 -0.80
C PHE A 62 -32.30 -34.14 0.03
N THR A 63 -33.44 -34.83 -0.04
CA THR A 63 -33.68 -36.07 0.71
C THR A 63 -33.07 -37.31 0.06
N LYS A 64 -32.56 -37.16 -1.17
CA LYS A 64 -31.89 -38.20 -1.96
C LYS A 64 -30.39 -38.14 -1.79
N GLU A 65 -29.75 -39.29 -1.62
CA GLU A 65 -28.29 -39.38 -1.48
C GLU A 65 -27.60 -38.98 -2.79
N GLU A 66 -28.21 -39.30 -3.93
CA GLU A 66 -27.69 -39.07 -5.27
C GLU A 66 -27.79 -37.62 -5.78
N SER A 67 -28.59 -36.78 -5.13
CA SER A 67 -28.70 -35.36 -5.47
C SER A 67 -27.36 -34.64 -5.34
N GLN A 68 -27.11 -33.59 -6.12
CA GLN A 68 -25.87 -32.81 -6.02
C GLN A 68 -25.67 -32.31 -4.58
N TRP A 69 -26.69 -31.64 -4.06
CA TRP A 69 -26.77 -31.21 -2.67
C TRP A 69 -27.73 -32.13 -1.91
N SER A 70 -27.28 -32.66 -0.77
CA SER A 70 -27.99 -33.73 -0.08
C SER A 70 -27.86 -33.59 1.43
N TYR A 71 -28.94 -33.90 2.16
CA TYR A 71 -28.90 -33.96 3.63
C TYR A 71 -27.96 -35.06 4.16
N TYR A 72 -27.55 -36.01 3.31
CA TYR A 72 -26.54 -37.01 3.63
C TYR A 72 -25.09 -36.47 3.59
N ARG A 73 -24.89 -35.27 3.01
CA ARG A 73 -23.59 -34.61 2.82
C ARG A 73 -23.70 -33.15 3.23
N MET A 74 -24.02 -32.96 4.49
CA MET A 74 -24.08 -31.65 5.12
C MET A 74 -23.55 -31.72 6.55
N ASP A 75 -23.14 -30.56 7.05
CA ASP A 75 -22.92 -30.31 8.47
C ASP A 75 -23.34 -28.87 8.78
N TYR A 76 -23.53 -28.52 10.05
CA TYR A 76 -24.06 -27.21 10.42
C TYR A 76 -23.60 -26.74 11.79
N SER A 77 -23.65 -25.42 11.95
CA SER A 77 -23.49 -24.69 13.20
C SER A 77 -24.79 -23.95 13.53
N ASP A 78 -24.78 -23.01 14.47
CA ASP A 78 -25.98 -22.24 14.81
C ASP A 78 -26.43 -21.34 13.66
N ASN A 79 -25.47 -20.75 12.93
CA ASN A 79 -25.72 -19.73 11.91
C ASN A 79 -25.42 -20.17 10.48
N PHE A 80 -24.69 -21.28 10.27
CA PHE A 80 -24.35 -21.79 8.93
C PHE A 80 -24.75 -23.25 8.71
N ILE A 81 -25.04 -23.56 7.45
CA ILE A 81 -25.12 -24.93 6.95
C ILE A 81 -24.17 -25.07 5.76
N VAL A 82 -23.35 -26.13 5.78
CA VAL A 82 -22.46 -26.49 4.68
C VAL A 82 -23.02 -27.70 3.97
N PHE A 83 -23.18 -27.62 2.65
CA PHE A 83 -23.41 -28.76 1.76
C PHE A 83 -22.15 -29.03 0.94
N TRP A 84 -21.85 -30.30 0.67
CA TRP A 84 -20.74 -30.66 -0.21
C TRP A 84 -21.14 -31.69 -1.27
N GLU A 85 -20.49 -31.58 -2.43
CA GLU A 85 -20.78 -32.46 -3.56
C GLU A 85 -20.37 -33.92 -3.28
N LYS A 86 -20.99 -34.87 -4.02
CA LYS A 86 -20.72 -36.31 -3.87
C LYS A 86 -19.24 -36.69 -3.98
N GLY A 87 -18.50 -35.86 -4.71
CA GLY A 87 -17.04 -35.73 -4.76
C GLY A 87 -16.30 -36.21 -3.51
N PHE A 88 -16.72 -35.64 -2.39
CA PHE A 88 -16.04 -35.77 -1.11
C PHE A 88 -16.43 -37.01 -0.30
N GLY A 89 -17.41 -37.79 -0.78
CA GLY A 89 -18.01 -38.87 0.01
C GLY A 89 -18.73 -38.34 1.26
N SER A 90 -18.70 -39.13 2.34
CA SER A 90 -19.37 -38.78 3.61
C SER A 90 -18.56 -37.84 4.51
N ASN A 91 -17.26 -37.64 4.23
CA ASN A 91 -16.40 -36.77 5.02
C ASN A 91 -15.32 -36.13 4.12
N PRO A 92 -15.43 -34.83 3.82
CA PRO A 92 -14.46 -34.07 3.02
C PRO A 92 -13.01 -34.14 3.52
N PHE A 93 -12.78 -34.40 4.81
CA PHE A 93 -11.43 -34.52 5.36
C PHE A 93 -10.74 -35.86 5.01
N THR A 94 -11.53 -36.85 4.59
CA THR A 94 -11.03 -38.23 4.33
C THR A 94 -10.78 -38.53 2.85
N VAL A 95 -10.99 -37.55 1.98
CA VAL A 95 -10.72 -37.68 0.54
C VAL A 95 -9.27 -38.09 0.30
N THR A 96 -9.05 -38.99 -0.68
CA THR A 96 -7.72 -39.54 -0.97
C THR A 96 -6.74 -38.46 -1.41
N ASP A 97 -7.18 -37.57 -2.32
CA ASP A 97 -6.40 -36.41 -2.73
C ASP A 97 -6.35 -35.38 -1.60
N GLN A 98 -5.14 -35.12 -1.11
CA GLN A 98 -4.90 -34.18 -0.02
C GLN A 98 -5.28 -32.75 -0.41
N ALA A 99 -5.10 -32.36 -1.68
CA ALA A 99 -5.43 -31.01 -2.15
C ALA A 99 -6.95 -30.74 -2.16
N LEU A 100 -7.76 -31.79 -2.12
CA LEU A 100 -9.22 -31.71 -2.07
C LEU A 100 -9.78 -31.93 -0.65
N ARG A 101 -8.94 -32.06 0.38
CA ARG A 101 -9.46 -32.24 1.75
C ARG A 101 -9.99 -30.94 2.30
N VAL A 102 -11.12 -30.99 2.97
CA VAL A 102 -11.64 -29.84 3.73
C VAL A 102 -11.99 -30.29 5.13
N ASP A 103 -11.49 -29.58 6.13
CA ASP A 103 -11.94 -29.74 7.50
C ASP A 103 -13.23 -28.92 7.70
N ILE A 104 -14.38 -29.60 7.64
CA ILE A 104 -15.70 -28.96 7.80
C ILE A 104 -15.87 -28.36 9.19
N LYS A 105 -15.19 -28.91 10.20
CA LYS A 105 -15.24 -28.36 11.56
C LYS A 105 -14.49 -27.04 11.64
N ASP A 106 -13.27 -26.96 11.07
CA ASP A 106 -12.55 -25.68 10.95
C ASP A 106 -13.40 -24.63 10.21
N LEU A 107 -14.02 -25.02 9.08
CA LEU A 107 -14.90 -24.14 8.31
C LEU A 107 -16.08 -23.60 9.12
N LEU A 108 -16.83 -24.46 9.81
CA LEU A 108 -17.96 -24.02 10.63
C LEU A 108 -17.52 -23.17 11.83
N GLU A 109 -16.44 -23.55 12.52
CA GLU A 109 -15.90 -22.78 13.66
C GLU A 109 -15.45 -21.38 13.23
N LYS A 110 -14.80 -21.26 12.06
CA LYS A 110 -14.40 -19.97 11.48
C LYS A 110 -15.60 -19.17 10.98
N ALA A 111 -16.57 -19.81 10.32
CA ALA A 111 -17.77 -19.13 9.85
C ALA A 111 -18.54 -18.49 11.02
N GLU A 112 -18.67 -19.18 12.15
CA GLU A 112 -19.28 -18.63 13.37
C GLU A 112 -18.51 -17.42 13.93
N LEU A 113 -17.17 -17.45 13.93
CA LEU A 113 -16.36 -16.29 14.28
C LEU A 113 -16.64 -15.10 13.34
N PHE A 114 -16.75 -15.36 12.05
CA PHE A 114 -17.01 -14.31 11.05
C PHE A 114 -18.42 -13.74 11.19
N TYR A 115 -19.41 -14.57 11.53
CA TYR A 115 -20.77 -14.14 11.85
C TYR A 115 -20.80 -13.27 13.10
N ASP A 116 -20.13 -13.68 14.19
CA ASP A 116 -20.05 -12.89 15.42
C ASP A 116 -19.49 -11.48 15.15
N VAL A 117 -18.42 -11.38 14.36
CA VAL A 117 -17.87 -10.08 13.98
C VAL A 117 -18.89 -9.26 13.17
N ASN A 118 -19.51 -9.82 12.15
CA ASN A 118 -20.42 -9.07 11.28
C ASN A 118 -21.74 -8.67 11.96
N VAL A 119 -22.27 -9.52 12.85
CA VAL A 119 -23.54 -9.29 13.54
C VAL A 119 -23.34 -8.54 14.85
N ASN A 120 -22.44 -9.01 15.71
CA ASN A 120 -22.32 -8.51 17.07
C ASN A 120 -21.38 -7.31 17.20
N LYS A 121 -20.30 -7.24 16.40
CA LYS A 121 -19.33 -6.13 16.43
C LYS A 121 -19.62 -5.06 15.38
N LEU A 122 -19.80 -5.43 14.11
CA LEU A 122 -19.94 -4.50 12.99
C LEU A 122 -21.39 -4.11 12.69
N LYS A 123 -22.36 -4.87 13.22
CA LYS A 123 -23.80 -4.64 13.09
C LYS A 123 -24.27 -4.56 11.64
N PHE A 124 -23.77 -5.37 10.70
CA PHE A 124 -24.30 -5.36 9.31
C PHE A 124 -25.78 -5.75 9.25
N VAL A 125 -26.25 -6.52 10.22
CA VAL A 125 -27.66 -6.87 10.40
C VAL A 125 -28.11 -6.52 11.83
N GLU A 126 -29.41 -6.37 12.02
CA GLU A 126 -30.00 -6.14 13.34
C GLU A 126 -30.67 -7.43 13.85
N THR A 127 -30.14 -8.00 14.94
CA THR A 127 -30.72 -9.17 15.59
C THR A 127 -32.18 -8.93 15.98
N GLY A 128 -33.04 -9.90 15.69
CA GLY A 128 -34.49 -9.84 15.84
C GLY A 128 -35.24 -9.19 14.68
N LYS A 129 -34.53 -8.72 13.64
CA LYS A 129 -35.10 -8.08 12.45
C LYS A 129 -34.53 -8.62 11.13
N SER A 130 -33.62 -9.60 11.19
CA SER A 130 -32.93 -10.12 10.03
C SER A 130 -33.46 -11.49 9.64
N ASN A 131 -33.44 -11.83 8.35
CA ASN A 131 -33.69 -13.21 7.93
C ASN A 131 -32.65 -14.19 8.50
N THR A 132 -31.48 -13.69 8.90
CA THR A 132 -30.48 -14.48 9.62
C THR A 132 -30.96 -14.95 11.00
N ASP A 133 -31.98 -14.34 11.60
CA ASP A 133 -32.60 -14.84 12.83
C ASP A 133 -33.41 -16.12 12.59
N LYS A 134 -33.92 -16.28 11.36
CA LYS A 134 -34.79 -17.39 10.96
C LYS A 134 -34.05 -18.49 10.23
N TYR A 135 -33.10 -18.13 9.37
CA TYR A 135 -32.40 -19.05 8.47
C TYR A 135 -30.90 -19.08 8.76
N ARG A 136 -30.28 -20.23 8.50
CA ARG A 136 -28.82 -20.34 8.40
C ARG A 136 -28.36 -19.78 7.05
N MET A 137 -27.22 -19.08 7.05
CA MET A 137 -26.50 -18.81 5.81
C MET A 137 -25.95 -20.12 5.23
N MET A 138 -25.85 -20.18 3.91
CA MET A 138 -25.57 -21.44 3.20
C MET A 138 -24.14 -21.42 2.65
N ILE A 139 -23.42 -22.53 2.77
CA ILE A 139 -22.10 -22.72 2.17
C ILE A 139 -22.15 -23.94 1.26
N PHE A 140 -21.79 -23.78 -0.01
CA PHE A 140 -21.75 -24.83 -1.00
C PHE A 140 -20.31 -25.15 -1.39
N LEU A 141 -19.81 -26.30 -0.93
CA LEU A 141 -18.46 -26.79 -1.20
C LEU A 141 -18.44 -27.62 -2.50
N LYS A 142 -17.89 -27.04 -3.56
CA LYS A 142 -17.72 -27.69 -4.88
C LYS A 142 -16.48 -28.59 -4.91
N TYR A 143 -16.62 -29.77 -5.53
CA TYR A 143 -15.54 -30.74 -5.71
C TYR A 143 -14.74 -30.43 -6.98
N GLN A 144 -13.86 -29.44 -6.88
CA GLN A 144 -13.02 -28.99 -7.99
C GLN A 144 -11.67 -28.45 -7.52
N SER A 145 -10.68 -28.45 -8.41
CA SER A 145 -9.36 -27.86 -8.16
C SER A 145 -9.25 -26.40 -8.63
N GLU A 146 -10.16 -25.91 -9.47
CA GLU A 146 -10.19 -24.51 -9.89
C GLU A 146 -10.62 -23.62 -8.72
N TRP A 147 -9.86 -22.55 -8.49
CA TRP A 147 -10.08 -21.62 -7.38
C TRP A 147 -11.51 -21.07 -7.43
N LEU A 148 -12.20 -21.16 -6.30
CA LEU A 148 -13.53 -20.60 -6.13
C LEU A 148 -13.71 -20.20 -4.67
N ALA A 149 -13.93 -18.92 -4.47
CA ALA A 149 -14.57 -18.36 -3.29
C ALA A 149 -15.46 -17.22 -3.79
N THR A 150 -16.74 -17.26 -3.44
CA THR A 150 -17.70 -16.22 -3.80
C THR A 150 -18.76 -16.13 -2.72
N GLY A 151 -18.99 -14.93 -2.21
CA GLY A 151 -20.05 -14.60 -1.28
C GLY A 151 -21.12 -13.73 -1.94
N SER A 152 -22.39 -14.02 -1.68
CA SER A 152 -23.55 -13.25 -2.15
C SER A 152 -24.78 -13.71 -1.36
N GLY A 153 -25.87 -14.04 -2.04
CA GLY A 153 -27.01 -14.71 -1.44
C GLY A 153 -28.06 -15.14 -2.44
N TYR A 154 -29.17 -15.63 -1.89
CA TYR A 154 -30.28 -16.20 -2.65
C TYR A 154 -31.58 -15.42 -2.46
N ASP A 155 -32.26 -15.21 -3.58
CA ASP A 155 -33.66 -14.76 -3.70
C ASP A 155 -34.01 -13.48 -2.93
N ASP A 156 -33.01 -12.64 -2.63
CA ASP A 156 -33.14 -11.50 -1.72
C ASP A 156 -33.62 -11.89 -0.31
N ILE A 157 -33.33 -13.13 0.11
CA ILE A 157 -33.72 -13.69 1.40
C ILE A 157 -32.53 -13.87 2.33
N ILE A 158 -31.50 -14.60 1.90
CA ILE A 158 -30.42 -15.06 2.79
C ILE A 158 -29.05 -15.02 2.11
N GLY A 159 -28.02 -14.61 2.85
CA GLY A 159 -26.63 -14.68 2.40
C GLY A 159 -26.13 -16.12 2.19
N ALA A 160 -25.23 -16.31 1.23
CA ALA A 160 -24.68 -17.60 0.87
C ALA A 160 -23.25 -17.49 0.28
N LEU A 161 -22.52 -18.60 0.33
CA LEU A 161 -21.16 -18.73 -0.18
C LEU A 161 -21.02 -19.98 -1.05
N TRP A 162 -20.17 -19.89 -2.07
CA TRP A 162 -19.73 -21.02 -2.89
C TRP A 162 -18.21 -21.08 -2.85
N VAL A 163 -17.67 -22.24 -2.49
CA VAL A 163 -16.25 -22.41 -2.17
C VAL A 163 -15.70 -23.72 -2.75
N ASN A 164 -14.39 -23.79 -2.95
CA ASN A 164 -13.67 -25.03 -3.24
C ASN A 164 -12.55 -25.29 -2.21
N PRO A 165 -11.95 -26.50 -2.19
CA PRO A 165 -11.00 -26.90 -1.17
C PRO A 165 -9.79 -25.97 -0.99
N SER A 166 -9.26 -25.36 -2.06
CA SER A 166 -8.08 -24.49 -1.96
C SER A 166 -8.30 -23.23 -1.11
N THR A 167 -9.55 -22.86 -0.85
CA THR A 167 -9.92 -21.67 -0.07
C THR A 167 -10.25 -22.01 1.39
N CYS A 168 -10.27 -23.31 1.74
CA CYS A 168 -10.63 -23.81 3.06
C CYS A 168 -9.52 -24.65 3.72
N GLN A 169 -8.25 -24.43 3.37
CA GLN A 169 -7.10 -25.22 3.84
C GLN A 169 -5.90 -24.38 4.30
N PRO A 170 -5.90 -23.86 5.56
CA PRO A 170 -7.05 -23.77 6.46
C PRO A 170 -7.98 -22.61 6.08
N VAL A 171 -9.11 -22.47 6.78
CA VAL A 171 -10.02 -21.36 6.55
C VAL A 171 -9.41 -20.04 7.08
N GLY A 172 -9.25 -19.09 6.17
CA GLY A 172 -8.54 -17.83 6.37
C GLY A 172 -9.35 -16.59 5.98
N SER A 173 -8.62 -15.50 5.74
CA SER A 173 -9.18 -14.19 5.38
C SER A 173 -10.01 -14.20 4.10
N THR A 174 -9.72 -15.09 3.14
CA THR A 174 -10.54 -15.27 1.92
C THR A 174 -11.98 -15.64 2.26
N ILE A 175 -12.21 -16.63 3.14
CA ILE A 175 -13.59 -16.98 3.52
C ILE A 175 -14.21 -15.90 4.40
N ALA A 176 -13.43 -15.21 5.23
CA ALA A 176 -13.93 -14.05 5.98
C ALA A 176 -14.42 -12.92 5.06
N HIS A 177 -13.71 -12.70 3.95
CA HIS A 177 -14.09 -11.75 2.89
C HIS A 177 -15.42 -12.16 2.24
N GLU A 178 -15.56 -13.42 1.82
CA GLU A 178 -16.82 -13.91 1.23
C GLU A 178 -18.01 -13.90 2.21
N VAL A 179 -17.77 -14.20 3.49
CA VAL A 179 -18.80 -14.03 4.53
C VAL A 179 -19.16 -12.55 4.65
N GLY A 180 -18.18 -11.65 4.51
CA GLY A 180 -18.40 -10.21 4.43
C GLY A 180 -19.39 -9.82 3.33
N HIS A 181 -19.18 -10.31 2.10
CA HIS A 181 -20.14 -10.13 0.99
C HIS A 181 -21.52 -10.70 1.29
N SER A 182 -21.59 -11.85 1.97
CA SER A 182 -22.88 -12.44 2.36
C SER A 182 -23.68 -11.52 3.29
N PHE A 183 -23.01 -10.80 4.18
CA PHE A 183 -23.64 -9.80 5.04
C PHE A 183 -23.95 -8.48 4.34
N GLN A 184 -23.11 -8.05 3.40
CA GLN A 184 -23.41 -6.93 2.51
C GLN A 184 -24.70 -7.21 1.72
N TYR A 185 -24.81 -8.40 1.13
CA TYR A 185 -26.02 -8.90 0.48
C TYR A 185 -27.21 -8.88 1.47
N GLN A 186 -27.02 -9.41 2.68
CA GLN A 186 -28.08 -9.50 3.68
C GLN A 186 -28.69 -8.14 4.05
N THR A 187 -27.94 -7.04 3.99
CA THR A 187 -28.48 -5.71 4.30
C THR A 187 -29.67 -5.32 3.41
N TYR A 188 -29.63 -5.69 2.12
CA TYR A 188 -30.75 -5.51 1.21
C TYR A 188 -31.88 -6.51 1.47
N CYS A 189 -31.57 -7.78 1.76
CA CYS A 189 -32.58 -8.78 2.09
C CYS A 189 -33.46 -8.35 3.27
N ASP A 190 -32.86 -7.68 4.25
CA ASP A 190 -33.55 -7.20 5.44
C ASP A 190 -34.34 -5.90 5.20
N ASN A 191 -34.04 -5.15 4.13
CA ASN A 191 -34.77 -3.94 3.74
C ASN A 191 -34.78 -3.69 2.22
N PRO A 192 -35.51 -4.51 1.44
CA PRO A 192 -35.48 -4.41 -0.02
C PRO A 192 -36.10 -3.11 -0.55
N THR A 193 -36.93 -2.42 0.26
CA THR A 193 -37.64 -1.21 -0.16
C THR A 193 -36.78 0.05 -0.17
N SER A 194 -35.67 0.11 0.57
CA SER A 194 -34.76 1.26 0.56
C SER A 194 -33.78 1.24 -0.62
N GLY A 195 -33.60 0.08 -1.25
CA GLY A 195 -32.52 -0.13 -2.21
C GLY A 195 -31.12 -0.03 -1.56
N CYS A 196 -31.00 -0.35 -0.27
CA CYS A 196 -29.71 -0.39 0.42
C CYS A 196 -28.80 -1.52 -0.11
N GLY A 197 -27.57 -1.58 0.39
CA GLY A 197 -26.60 -2.59 -0.03
C GLY A 197 -25.92 -2.34 -1.37
N TRP A 198 -26.15 -1.17 -2.01
CA TRP A 198 -25.47 -0.71 -3.22
C TRP A 198 -25.25 -1.78 -4.31
N ARG A 199 -26.30 -2.53 -4.63
CA ARG A 199 -26.29 -3.56 -5.69
C ARG A 199 -26.47 -2.96 -7.09
N TYR A 200 -25.78 -1.85 -7.35
CA TYR A 200 -25.86 -1.04 -8.56
C TYR A 200 -24.55 -0.28 -8.75
N GLY A 201 -24.23 0.09 -10.00
CA GLY A 201 -23.07 0.93 -10.31
C GLY A 201 -23.34 2.40 -10.05
N PHE A 202 -22.27 3.20 -10.02
CA PHE A 202 -22.36 4.65 -9.79
C PHE A 202 -22.25 5.49 -11.08
N GLY A 203 -22.17 4.84 -12.24
CA GLY A 203 -22.21 5.48 -13.54
C GLY A 203 -23.59 6.02 -13.92
N GLU A 204 -23.68 6.61 -15.11
CA GLU A 204 -24.96 7.05 -15.68
C GLU A 204 -25.93 5.85 -15.77
N ASN A 205 -27.19 6.05 -15.39
CA ASN A 205 -28.19 4.98 -15.32
C ASN A 205 -27.77 3.76 -14.46
N GLU A 206 -26.87 3.97 -13.49
CA GLU A 206 -26.34 2.93 -12.60
C GLU A 206 -25.49 1.86 -13.33
N GLU A 207 -24.90 2.24 -14.47
CA GLU A 207 -23.95 1.41 -15.20
C GLU A 207 -22.65 1.19 -14.40
N GLY A 208 -21.95 0.10 -14.74
CA GLY A 208 -20.70 -0.31 -14.12
C GLY A 208 -20.88 -1.18 -12.87
N GLY A 209 -19.76 -1.46 -12.21
CA GLY A 209 -19.73 -2.16 -10.93
C GLY A 209 -19.70 -1.22 -9.72
N ASN A 210 -19.53 -1.81 -8.55
CA ASN A 210 -19.35 -1.08 -7.29
C ASN A 210 -18.14 -1.64 -6.53
N CYS A 211 -17.03 -0.89 -6.53
CA CYS A 211 -15.80 -1.30 -5.86
C CYS A 211 -15.93 -1.33 -4.33
N PHE A 212 -16.91 -0.65 -3.74
CA PHE A 212 -17.08 -0.56 -2.29
C PHE A 212 -17.47 -1.90 -1.67
N TRP A 213 -18.11 -2.80 -2.42
CA TRP A 213 -18.34 -4.19 -2.00
C TRP A 213 -17.02 -4.88 -1.66
N GLU A 214 -16.05 -4.83 -2.57
CA GLU A 214 -14.74 -5.45 -2.43
C GLU A 214 -13.92 -4.79 -1.31
N GLN A 215 -13.88 -3.45 -1.30
CA GLN A 215 -13.18 -2.69 -0.25
C GLN A 215 -13.73 -3.01 1.14
N CYS A 216 -15.05 -3.14 1.26
CA CYS A 216 -15.70 -3.40 2.54
C CYS A 216 -15.55 -4.85 2.98
N ALA A 217 -15.64 -5.83 2.06
CA ALA A 217 -15.43 -7.23 2.40
C ALA A 217 -13.97 -7.48 2.83
N GLN A 218 -13.02 -6.82 2.19
CA GLN A 218 -11.62 -6.85 2.59
C GLN A 218 -11.41 -6.24 3.99
N TRP A 219 -12.03 -5.08 4.25
CA TRP A 219 -12.01 -4.45 5.57
C TRP A 219 -12.63 -5.36 6.65
N GLN A 220 -13.77 -5.98 6.38
CA GLN A 220 -14.46 -6.93 7.27
C GLN A 220 -13.55 -8.11 7.62
N ALA A 221 -12.88 -8.73 6.64
CA ALA A 221 -11.93 -9.82 6.88
C ALA A 221 -10.78 -9.38 7.80
N TYR A 222 -10.28 -8.16 7.62
CA TYR A 222 -9.21 -7.60 8.44
C TYR A 222 -9.64 -7.10 9.81
N GLN A 223 -10.93 -7.14 10.15
CA GLN A 223 -11.38 -7.02 11.54
C GLN A 223 -11.14 -8.31 12.35
N ILE A 224 -10.72 -9.38 11.69
CA ILE A 224 -10.34 -10.67 12.28
C ILE A 224 -8.84 -10.94 12.04
N TYR A 225 -8.38 -10.76 10.80
CA TYR A 225 -7.00 -11.01 10.38
C TYR A 225 -6.21 -9.69 10.28
N HIS A 226 -6.04 -9.00 11.42
CA HIS A 226 -5.51 -7.64 11.48
C HIS A 226 -4.12 -7.46 10.84
N GLU A 227 -3.22 -8.42 10.98
CA GLU A 227 -1.85 -8.32 10.42
C GLU A 227 -1.84 -8.29 8.88
N GLU A 228 -2.82 -8.95 8.24
CA GLU A 228 -2.86 -9.05 6.78
C GLU A 228 -3.11 -7.70 6.12
N ARG A 229 -3.68 -6.72 6.82
CA ARG A 229 -3.84 -5.33 6.35
C ARG A 229 -2.56 -4.67 5.86
N PHE A 230 -1.41 -5.12 6.36
CA PHE A 230 -0.11 -4.53 6.07
C PHE A 230 0.88 -5.52 5.45
N ASN A 231 0.57 -6.82 5.52
CA ASN A 231 1.46 -7.89 5.10
C ASN A 231 0.92 -8.65 3.88
N ASN A 232 0.49 -7.91 2.86
CA ASN A 232 0.09 -8.48 1.57
C ASN A 232 0.25 -7.48 0.42
N TYR A 233 -0.01 -7.96 -0.80
CA TYR A 233 0.13 -7.15 -2.02
C TYR A 233 -0.88 -6.00 -2.10
N ASN A 234 -2.09 -6.14 -1.54
CA ASN A 234 -3.11 -5.08 -1.53
C ASN A 234 -2.62 -3.84 -0.76
N PHE A 235 -1.78 -4.01 0.26
CA PHE A 235 -1.19 -2.89 0.97
C PHE A 235 -0.23 -2.09 0.08
N ASP A 236 0.65 -2.77 -0.68
CA ASP A 236 1.55 -2.11 -1.61
C ASP A 236 0.74 -1.44 -2.75
N GLU A 237 -0.32 -2.08 -3.24
CA GLU A 237 -1.25 -1.48 -4.21
C GLU A 237 -1.94 -0.22 -3.66
N TYR A 238 -2.40 -0.23 -2.41
CA TYR A 238 -2.97 0.94 -1.75
C TYR A 238 -1.97 2.10 -1.74
N LEU A 239 -0.71 1.84 -1.35
CA LEU A 239 0.34 2.86 -1.34
C LEU A 239 0.61 3.44 -2.73
N LEU A 240 0.47 2.63 -3.78
CA LEU A 240 0.65 3.04 -5.18
C LEU A 240 -0.57 3.75 -5.79
N SER A 241 -1.74 3.71 -5.14
CA SER A 241 -3.01 4.17 -5.72
C SER A 241 -3.78 5.15 -4.86
N CYS A 242 -3.32 5.44 -3.64
CA CYS A 242 -4.00 6.35 -2.70
C CYS A 242 -4.06 7.83 -3.12
N TYR A 243 -3.57 8.20 -4.30
CA TYR A 243 -3.88 9.46 -4.97
C TYR A 243 -5.22 9.41 -5.74
N LYS A 244 -5.79 8.23 -5.96
CA LYS A 244 -7.05 8.00 -6.66
C LYS A 244 -8.25 8.26 -5.77
N HIS A 245 -9.42 8.38 -6.40
CA HIS A 245 -10.71 8.42 -5.72
C HIS A 245 -10.87 7.22 -4.76
N PRO A 246 -11.40 7.37 -3.54
CA PRO A 246 -11.63 6.25 -2.62
C PRO A 246 -12.47 5.13 -3.25
N LEU A 247 -13.43 5.49 -4.10
CA LEU A 247 -14.29 4.60 -4.87
C LEU A 247 -13.77 4.26 -6.29
N HIS A 248 -12.47 4.37 -6.54
CA HIS A 248 -11.91 3.97 -7.83
C HIS A 248 -11.84 2.44 -7.97
N GLU A 249 -12.16 1.93 -9.15
CA GLU A 249 -12.20 0.52 -9.51
C GLU A 249 -10.83 -0.20 -9.55
N ALA A 250 -9.75 0.52 -9.84
CA ALA A 250 -8.43 -0.06 -9.98
C ALA A 250 -7.95 -0.66 -8.65
N PRO A 251 -7.87 0.10 -7.54
CA PRO A 251 -7.48 -0.42 -6.24
C PRO A 251 -8.65 -0.99 -5.42
N ARG A 252 -9.67 -1.59 -6.05
CA ARG A 252 -10.90 -2.03 -5.35
C ARG A 252 -10.66 -3.02 -4.21
N TYR A 253 -9.62 -3.86 -4.27
CA TYR A 253 -9.23 -4.76 -3.18
C TYR A 253 -8.29 -4.12 -2.14
N ALA A 254 -7.76 -2.93 -2.44
CA ALA A 254 -6.73 -2.25 -1.67
C ALA A 254 -7.25 -1.03 -0.87
N ASN A 255 -8.32 -0.38 -1.34
CA ASN A 255 -8.87 0.85 -0.74
C ASN A 255 -9.76 0.61 0.51
N TYR A 256 -9.28 -0.17 1.49
CA TYR A 256 -10.06 -0.53 2.69
C TYR A 256 -9.82 0.37 3.92
N PHE A 257 -8.79 1.24 3.94
CA PHE A 257 -8.42 2.02 5.13
C PHE A 257 -9.42 3.11 5.54
N ILE A 258 -10.17 3.68 4.60
CA ILE A 258 -11.12 4.78 4.90
C ILE A 258 -12.20 4.36 5.92
N GLN A 259 -12.56 3.09 5.91
CA GLN A 259 -13.55 2.53 6.83
C GLN A 259 -13.07 2.58 8.29
N ASP A 260 -11.76 2.40 8.55
CA ASP A 260 -11.21 2.56 9.90
C ASP A 260 -11.27 4.00 10.38
N TYR A 261 -11.02 4.95 9.49
CA TYR A 261 -11.14 6.37 9.82
C TYR A 261 -12.59 6.74 10.17
N TRP A 262 -13.57 6.28 9.37
CA TRP A 262 -14.99 6.50 9.68
C TRP A 262 -15.41 5.81 10.98
N CYS A 263 -14.91 4.61 11.27
CA CYS A 263 -15.13 3.93 12.55
C CYS A 263 -14.49 4.68 13.72
N MET A 264 -13.31 5.28 13.55
CA MET A 264 -12.69 6.13 14.57
C MET A 264 -13.57 7.35 14.89
N LYS A 265 -14.24 7.94 13.88
CA LYS A 265 -15.14 9.08 14.08
C LYS A 265 -16.48 8.71 14.68
N HIS A 266 -17.08 7.61 14.24
CA HIS A 266 -18.51 7.31 14.48
C HIS A 266 -18.77 5.98 15.20
N GLY A 267 -17.71 5.28 15.61
CA GLY A 267 -17.77 3.98 16.28
C GLY A 267 -17.70 2.79 15.31
N ILE A 268 -17.29 1.64 15.83
CA ILE A 268 -17.04 0.40 15.04
C ILE A 268 -18.28 -0.13 14.30
N GLU A 269 -19.48 0.20 14.78
CA GLU A 269 -20.76 -0.21 14.19
C GLU A 269 -21.17 0.66 12.98
N PHE A 270 -20.47 1.77 12.74
CA PHE A 270 -20.88 2.78 11.77
C PHE A 270 -20.89 2.26 10.34
N ILE A 271 -19.94 1.42 9.94
CA ILE A 271 -19.92 0.86 8.58
C ILE A 271 -21.14 -0.02 8.35
N GLY A 272 -21.51 -0.88 9.29
CA GLY A 272 -22.77 -1.63 9.20
C GLY A 272 -23.97 -0.70 9.08
N LYS A 273 -24.00 0.41 9.83
CA LYS A 273 -25.07 1.43 9.73
C LYS A 273 -25.13 2.07 8.35
N LEU A 274 -23.97 2.44 7.79
CA LEU A 274 -23.83 3.02 6.45
C LEU A 274 -24.47 2.09 5.40
N TRP A 275 -24.17 0.79 5.46
CA TRP A 275 -24.75 -0.22 4.56
C TRP A 275 -26.27 -0.38 4.73
N ARG A 276 -26.77 -0.48 5.96
CA ARG A 276 -28.20 -0.65 6.24
C ARG A 276 -29.04 0.57 5.86
N GLU A 277 -28.50 1.77 6.05
CA GLU A 277 -29.22 3.03 5.85
C GLU A 277 -29.00 3.66 4.47
N ALA A 278 -28.17 3.06 3.61
CA ALA A 278 -27.99 3.49 2.23
C ALA A 278 -29.31 3.55 1.46
N ARG A 279 -29.45 4.49 0.52
CA ARG A 279 -30.65 4.66 -0.29
C ARG A 279 -30.29 4.67 -1.76
N ARG A 280 -30.99 3.91 -2.60
CA ARG A 280 -30.78 4.00 -4.05
C ARG A 280 -31.22 5.39 -4.56
N PRO A 281 -30.41 6.11 -5.36
CA PRO A 281 -29.18 5.68 -6.01
C PRO A 281 -27.87 6.24 -5.39
N GLU A 282 -27.81 6.54 -4.09
CA GLU A 282 -26.63 7.11 -3.41
C GLU A 282 -25.36 6.27 -3.60
N ASP A 283 -24.20 6.91 -3.70
CA ASP A 283 -22.92 6.22 -3.44
C ASP A 283 -22.58 6.22 -1.92
N PRO A 284 -21.52 5.52 -1.47
CA PRO A 284 -21.11 5.50 -0.07
C PRO A 284 -20.78 6.88 0.52
N ILE A 285 -20.29 7.83 -0.28
CA ILE A 285 -19.93 9.18 0.16
C ILE A 285 -21.21 10.00 0.37
N GLU A 286 -22.16 9.95 -0.55
CA GLU A 286 -23.47 10.60 -0.41
C GLU A 286 -24.22 10.06 0.81
N ALA A 287 -24.22 8.73 1.01
CA ALA A 287 -24.81 8.09 2.18
C ALA A 287 -24.12 8.54 3.48
N TYR A 288 -22.79 8.61 3.49
CA TYR A 288 -22.00 9.10 4.63
C TYR A 288 -22.38 10.53 5.00
N GLN A 289 -22.37 11.44 4.02
CA GLN A 289 -22.71 12.85 4.21
C GLN A 289 -24.14 13.00 4.77
N ARG A 290 -25.10 12.26 4.22
CA ARG A 290 -26.49 12.27 4.71
C ARG A 290 -26.62 11.75 6.14
N ILE A 291 -26.02 10.59 6.45
CA ILE A 291 -26.19 9.92 7.75
C ILE A 291 -25.50 10.72 8.87
N THR A 292 -24.36 11.34 8.57
CA THR A 292 -23.58 12.12 9.55
C THR A 292 -23.99 13.60 9.59
N GLY A 293 -24.67 14.09 8.54
CA GLY A 293 -25.08 15.49 8.41
C GLY A 293 -23.94 16.43 8.01
N VAL A 294 -22.78 15.92 7.62
CA VAL A 294 -21.64 16.76 7.18
C VAL A 294 -21.90 17.29 5.77
N ASN A 295 -21.51 18.54 5.55
CA ASN A 295 -21.53 19.13 4.21
C ASN A 295 -20.23 18.79 3.44
N GLN A 296 -20.13 19.23 2.18
CA GLN A 296 -18.97 18.95 1.34
C GLN A 296 -17.65 19.49 1.93
N GLU A 297 -17.68 20.68 2.51
CA GLU A 297 -16.48 21.30 3.08
C GLU A 297 -15.95 20.51 4.28
N THR A 298 -16.82 20.14 5.21
CA THR A 298 -16.48 19.29 6.34
C THR A 298 -16.04 17.90 5.89
N PHE A 299 -16.67 17.34 4.85
CA PHE A 299 -16.23 16.06 4.29
C PHE A 299 -14.81 16.15 3.70
N ASN A 300 -14.49 17.23 2.98
CA ASN A 300 -13.13 17.48 2.49
C ASN A 300 -12.11 17.57 3.65
N ASP A 301 -12.47 18.25 4.73
CA ASP A 301 -11.60 18.37 5.92
C ASP A 301 -11.39 16.99 6.58
N GLU A 302 -12.42 16.16 6.64
CA GLU A 302 -12.34 14.79 7.15
C GLU A 302 -11.47 13.88 6.27
N MET A 303 -11.62 13.96 4.94
CA MET A 303 -10.78 13.19 4.02
C MET A 303 -9.31 13.61 4.10
N PHE A 304 -9.04 14.91 4.31
CA PHE A 304 -7.69 15.38 4.57
C PHE A 304 -7.15 14.94 5.94
N ASP A 305 -7.98 14.94 6.99
CA ASP A 305 -7.61 14.41 8.30
C ASP A 305 -7.30 12.90 8.23
N ALA A 306 -8.07 12.15 7.44
CA ALA A 306 -7.77 10.75 7.15
C ALA A 306 -6.41 10.60 6.44
N ALA A 307 -6.18 11.38 5.37
CA ALA A 307 -4.94 11.37 4.60
C ALA A 307 -3.70 11.61 5.48
N ARG A 308 -3.72 12.63 6.36
CA ARG A 308 -2.60 12.94 7.26
C ARG A 308 -2.38 11.88 8.34
N ARG A 309 -3.43 11.17 8.78
CA ARG A 309 -3.31 10.03 9.70
C ARG A 309 -2.74 8.79 9.02
N PHE A 310 -3.16 8.49 7.79
CA PHE A 310 -2.68 7.34 7.03
C PHE A 310 -1.18 7.40 6.69
N VAL A 311 -0.54 8.59 6.71
CA VAL A 311 0.92 8.71 6.53
C VAL A 311 1.70 7.83 7.52
N ASN A 312 1.23 7.81 8.76
CA ASN A 312 1.87 7.13 9.89
C ASN A 312 0.95 6.10 10.56
N TRP A 313 -0.20 5.80 9.94
CA TRP A 313 -1.22 4.89 10.45
C TRP A 313 -1.76 5.31 11.82
N ASP A 314 -1.87 6.61 12.07
CA ASP A 314 -2.27 7.20 13.37
C ASP A 314 -3.80 7.14 13.57
N ILE A 315 -4.29 5.90 13.65
CA ILE A 315 -5.66 5.51 13.95
C ILE A 315 -5.59 4.39 14.98
N ASP A 316 -6.34 4.51 16.08
CA ASP A 316 -6.37 3.52 17.15
C ASP A 316 -6.81 2.15 16.61
N GLY A 317 -6.11 1.09 17.03
CA GLY A 317 -6.33 -0.28 16.54
C GLY A 317 -5.67 -0.57 15.18
N ILE A 318 -5.18 0.46 14.48
CA ILE A 318 -4.44 0.32 13.23
C ILE A 318 -2.95 0.59 13.46
N LYS A 319 -2.64 1.59 14.28
CA LYS A 319 -1.30 2.05 14.59
C LYS A 319 -0.38 0.94 15.11
N GLU A 320 -0.92 0.03 15.90
CA GLU A 320 -0.18 -1.09 16.50
C GLU A 320 0.39 -2.02 15.42
N TYR A 321 -0.38 -2.26 14.37
CA TYR A 321 -0.01 -3.08 13.21
C TYR A 321 0.78 -2.27 12.18
N GLY A 322 0.48 -0.98 12.02
CA GLY A 322 1.11 -0.07 11.07
C GLY A 322 2.49 0.46 11.46
N ARG A 323 2.94 0.26 12.72
CA ARG A 323 4.18 0.88 13.25
C ARG A 323 5.44 0.64 12.41
N ASN A 324 5.54 -0.52 11.76
CA ASN A 324 6.68 -0.90 10.91
C ASN A 324 6.59 -0.34 9.48
N TYR A 325 5.47 0.30 9.15
CA TYR A 325 5.11 0.77 7.81
C TYR A 325 5.01 2.30 7.74
N VAL A 326 5.43 3.00 8.80
CA VAL A 326 5.44 4.47 8.91
C VAL A 326 6.33 5.11 7.84
N GLY A 327 5.79 6.03 7.06
CA GLY A 327 6.53 6.77 6.04
C GLY A 327 6.97 5.95 4.83
N ARG A 328 6.21 4.90 4.47
CA ARG A 328 6.41 4.14 3.22
C ARG A 328 5.83 4.83 1.98
N LYS A 329 5.13 5.97 2.14
CA LYS A 329 4.51 6.73 1.04
C LYS A 329 5.31 7.98 0.70
N GLN A 330 5.54 8.19 -0.59
CA GLN A 330 6.17 9.37 -1.18
C GLN A 330 5.62 9.53 -2.60
N CYS A 331 5.15 10.71 -2.98
CA CYS A 331 4.75 10.99 -4.36
C CYS A 331 5.93 11.42 -5.23
N LYS A 332 5.77 11.28 -6.55
CA LYS A 332 6.69 11.81 -7.54
C LYS A 332 6.44 13.29 -7.80
N LEU A 333 7.52 14.06 -7.79
CA LEU A 333 7.49 15.50 -8.02
C LEU A 333 8.42 15.85 -9.17
N ILE A 334 8.00 16.80 -9.99
CA ILE A 334 8.76 17.34 -11.12
C ILE A 334 9.26 18.73 -10.73
N ALA A 335 10.58 18.88 -10.65
CA ALA A 335 11.20 20.18 -10.41
C ALA A 335 10.82 21.17 -11.53
N SER A 336 10.36 22.33 -11.14
CA SER A 336 10.01 23.45 -12.01
C SER A 336 11.04 24.58 -11.86
N LYS A 337 10.99 25.56 -12.78
CA LYS A 337 11.75 26.80 -12.63
C LYS A 337 11.33 27.51 -11.32
N ASP A 338 12.24 28.28 -10.73
CA ASP A 338 12.01 29.11 -9.53
C ASP A 338 11.81 28.34 -8.19
N GLY A 339 12.26 27.08 -8.15
CA GLY A 339 12.32 26.26 -6.92
C GLY A 339 11.00 25.58 -6.54
N TYR A 340 9.99 25.61 -7.40
CA TYR A 340 8.75 24.85 -7.22
C TYR A 340 8.91 23.39 -7.64
N TYR A 341 8.10 22.54 -7.04
CA TYR A 341 7.92 21.14 -7.40
C TYR A 341 6.46 20.90 -7.76
N ALA A 342 6.19 20.50 -9.01
CA ALA A 342 4.85 20.16 -9.47
C ALA A 342 4.58 18.67 -9.26
N ILE A 343 3.34 18.29 -8.95
CA ILE A 343 2.95 16.88 -8.85
C ILE A 343 3.07 16.19 -10.21
N ASP A 344 3.63 14.98 -10.26
CA ASP A 344 3.67 14.18 -11.48
C ASP A 344 2.24 13.84 -11.95
N PRO A 345 1.89 14.03 -13.24
CA PRO A 345 0.56 13.69 -13.75
C PRO A 345 0.11 12.25 -13.48
N ALA A 346 1.03 11.30 -13.35
CA ALA A 346 0.71 9.89 -13.07
C ALA A 346 0.27 9.63 -11.62
N GLU A 347 0.51 10.58 -10.70
CA GLU A 347 0.17 10.48 -9.28
C GLU A 347 -0.61 11.71 -8.78
N CYS A 348 -1.16 12.48 -9.72
CA CYS A 348 -1.95 13.68 -9.42
C CYS A 348 -3.24 13.28 -8.69
N PRO A 349 -3.58 13.94 -7.56
CA PRO A 349 -4.68 13.51 -6.72
C PRO A 349 -6.02 13.73 -7.44
N GLU A 350 -6.88 12.73 -7.38
CA GLU A 350 -8.28 12.78 -7.79
C GLU A 350 -9.13 13.25 -6.59
N ASN A 351 -10.47 13.27 -6.67
CA ASN A 351 -11.29 13.65 -5.52
C ASN A 351 -10.96 12.80 -4.29
N TYR A 352 -10.64 13.45 -3.18
CA TYR A 352 -10.32 12.85 -1.88
C TYR A 352 -9.07 11.95 -1.83
N GLY A 353 -8.46 11.68 -2.98
CA GLY A 353 -7.13 11.09 -3.04
C GLY A 353 -6.08 12.04 -2.46
N TYR A 354 -4.91 11.50 -2.11
CA TYR A 354 -3.87 12.30 -1.45
C TYR A 354 -2.44 11.93 -1.87
N ASN A 355 -1.54 12.90 -1.74
CA ASN A 355 -0.10 12.73 -1.87
C ASN A 355 0.61 12.98 -0.54
N VAL A 356 1.81 12.42 -0.42
CA VAL A 356 2.70 12.63 0.71
C VAL A 356 4.05 13.05 0.17
N ILE A 357 4.56 14.18 0.65
CA ILE A 357 5.88 14.70 0.35
C ILE A 357 6.71 14.62 1.63
N VAL A 358 7.71 13.75 1.66
CA VAL A 358 8.65 13.60 2.77
C VAL A 358 9.68 14.72 2.69
N LEU A 359 9.88 15.41 3.81
CA LEU A 359 10.78 16.55 3.95
C LEU A 359 11.94 16.21 4.86
N ASN A 360 13.04 16.94 4.73
CA ASN A 360 14.08 16.92 5.74
C ASN A 360 13.55 17.52 7.05
N VAL A 361 14.03 16.98 8.18
CA VAL A 361 13.63 17.47 9.50
C VAL A 361 14.58 18.60 9.91
N PRO A 362 14.10 19.86 10.02
CA PRO A 362 14.92 20.94 10.55
C PRO A 362 15.03 20.84 12.08
N SER A 363 15.91 21.64 12.68
CA SER A 363 15.99 21.75 14.14
C SER A 363 14.64 22.15 14.76
N ALA A 364 14.37 21.67 15.97
CA ALA A 364 13.16 22.03 16.70
C ALA A 364 13.02 23.56 16.85
N GLY A 365 11.79 24.07 16.75
CA GLY A 365 11.48 25.51 16.77
C GLY A 365 11.72 26.24 15.45
N VAL A 366 12.33 25.60 14.43
CA VAL A 366 12.43 26.19 13.10
C VAL A 366 11.03 26.24 12.46
N LYS A 367 10.65 27.44 12.01
CA LYS A 367 9.44 27.66 11.22
C LYS A 367 9.68 27.20 9.79
N VAL A 368 8.88 26.25 9.33
CA VAL A 368 8.82 25.82 7.94
C VAL A 368 7.58 26.42 7.27
N SER A 369 7.68 26.66 5.96
CA SER A 369 6.52 27.01 5.15
C SER A 369 6.50 26.29 3.81
N ALA A 370 5.29 26.15 3.27
CA ALA A 370 5.02 25.62 1.95
C ALA A 370 4.17 26.63 1.17
N ASP A 371 4.79 27.23 0.17
CA ASP A 371 4.15 28.11 -0.81
C ASP A 371 3.45 27.22 -1.86
N PHE A 372 2.12 27.18 -1.80
CA PHE A 372 1.26 26.25 -2.51
C PHE A 372 0.48 26.95 -3.62
N VAL A 373 0.44 26.34 -4.81
CA VAL A 373 -0.32 26.83 -5.96
C VAL A 373 -1.06 25.66 -6.61
N GLY A 374 -2.38 25.67 -6.51
CA GLY A 374 -3.30 24.80 -7.24
C GLY A 374 -3.41 25.20 -8.71
N MET A 375 -3.22 24.23 -9.59
CA MET A 375 -3.05 24.42 -11.04
C MET A 375 -4.23 23.85 -11.86
N ALA A 376 -5.45 23.93 -11.33
CA ALA A 376 -6.66 23.40 -11.99
C ALA A 376 -6.70 23.72 -13.50
N GLY A 377 -6.84 22.67 -14.31
CA GLY A 377 -6.90 22.79 -15.77
C GLY A 377 -5.56 22.97 -16.48
N ALA A 378 -4.42 22.82 -15.78
CA ALA A 378 -3.09 22.84 -16.39
C ALA A 378 -2.92 21.75 -17.46
N ASP A 379 -2.08 22.04 -18.46
CA ASP A 379 -1.76 21.08 -19.52
C ASP A 379 -0.90 19.93 -18.98
N GLY A 380 -1.08 18.74 -19.56
CA GLY A 380 -0.43 17.50 -19.10
C GLY A 380 -1.22 16.75 -18.03
N TYR A 381 -2.27 17.34 -17.47
CA TYR A 381 -3.19 16.70 -16.51
C TYR A 381 -4.57 16.46 -17.13
N ARG A 382 -5.32 15.50 -16.57
CA ARG A 382 -6.71 15.25 -16.96
C ARG A 382 -7.61 16.37 -16.48
N LYS A 383 -8.62 16.71 -17.29
CA LYS A 383 -9.49 17.87 -17.08
C LYS A 383 -10.95 17.43 -17.06
N LYS A 384 -11.53 17.36 -15.86
CA LYS A 384 -12.96 17.13 -15.61
C LYS A 384 -13.41 18.05 -14.48
N ASN A 385 -14.57 18.70 -14.66
CA ASN A 385 -15.17 19.59 -13.66
C ASN A 385 -14.17 20.60 -13.05
N VAL A 386 -13.37 21.23 -13.90
CA VAL A 386 -12.23 22.08 -13.47
C VAL A 386 -12.68 23.23 -12.55
N ASP A 387 -13.90 23.73 -12.73
CA ASP A 387 -14.51 24.77 -11.89
C ASP A 387 -14.84 24.29 -10.46
N LYS A 388 -14.79 22.98 -10.21
CA LYS A 388 -15.01 22.37 -8.90
C LYS A 388 -13.73 22.08 -8.13
N ALA A 389 -12.57 22.38 -8.69
CA ALA A 389 -11.27 22.10 -8.08
C ALA A 389 -11.13 22.72 -6.69
N GLY A 390 -10.50 21.97 -5.78
CA GLY A 390 -10.07 22.45 -4.48
C GLY A 390 -9.05 21.51 -3.88
N TRP A 391 -8.34 22.01 -2.86
CA TRP A 391 -7.28 21.28 -2.18
C TRP A 391 -7.42 21.41 -0.67
N ARG A 392 -6.85 20.43 0.03
CA ARG A 392 -6.46 20.55 1.44
C ARG A 392 -5.00 20.18 1.56
N TYR A 393 -4.26 20.92 2.36
CA TYR A 393 -2.84 20.68 2.56
C TYR A 393 -2.35 21.12 3.94
N GLY A 394 -1.22 20.54 4.37
CA GLY A 394 -0.67 20.78 5.69
C GLY A 394 0.49 19.85 6.04
N PHE A 395 1.15 20.16 7.15
CA PHE A 395 2.31 19.43 7.65
C PHE A 395 1.92 18.34 8.65
N VAL A 396 2.72 17.28 8.67
CA VAL A 396 2.66 16.19 9.63
C VAL A 396 4.05 15.93 10.18
N ALA A 397 4.22 15.99 11.49
CA ALA A 397 5.43 15.56 12.18
C ALA A 397 5.18 14.25 12.92
N TYR A 398 6.04 13.25 12.68
CA TYR A 398 6.06 12.00 13.43
C TYR A 398 7.20 12.06 14.45
N LEU A 399 6.88 11.91 15.73
CA LEU A 399 7.83 12.10 16.83
C LEU A 399 8.55 10.78 17.19
N GLU A 400 9.68 10.89 17.90
CA GLU A 400 10.45 9.73 18.38
C GLU A 400 9.62 8.75 19.22
N ASN A 401 8.63 9.24 19.97
CA ASN A 401 7.73 8.42 20.78
C ASN A 401 6.58 7.75 19.99
N GLY A 402 6.51 7.98 18.67
CA GLY A 402 5.48 7.42 17.79
C GLY A 402 4.16 8.20 17.74
N SER A 403 4.04 9.35 18.40
CA SER A 403 2.90 10.25 18.24
C SER A 403 3.05 11.17 17.01
N CYS A 404 1.92 11.68 16.51
CA CYS A 404 1.90 12.65 15.42
C CYS A 404 1.52 14.04 15.92
N VAL A 405 2.10 15.08 15.32
CA VAL A 405 1.66 16.48 15.45
C VAL A 405 1.26 16.96 14.05
N TYR A 406 0.10 17.60 13.96
CA TYR A 406 -0.46 18.08 12.71
C TYR A 406 -0.48 19.61 12.69
N SER A 407 -0.22 20.22 11.54
CA SER A 407 -0.53 21.64 11.34
C SER A 407 -2.04 21.89 11.28
N ASP A 408 -2.40 23.18 11.19
CA ASP A 408 -3.71 23.59 10.69
C ASP A 408 -3.97 23.01 9.29
N ILE A 409 -5.25 22.97 8.92
CA ILE A 409 -5.70 22.59 7.59
C ILE A 409 -5.73 23.86 6.73
N PHE A 410 -4.98 23.88 5.62
CA PHE A 410 -4.97 24.96 4.65
C PHE A 410 -5.73 24.55 3.39
N SER A 411 -6.40 25.50 2.73
CA SER A 411 -7.32 25.22 1.62
C SER A 411 -7.26 26.21 0.45
N GLU A 412 -6.44 27.25 0.56
CA GLU A 412 -6.37 28.30 -0.47
C GLU A 412 -5.81 27.72 -1.77
N LYS A 413 -6.35 28.15 -2.92
CA LYS A 413 -5.80 27.77 -4.22
C LYS A 413 -4.37 28.28 -4.37
N GLU A 414 -4.09 29.49 -3.89
CA GLU A 414 -2.76 30.08 -3.82
C GLU A 414 -2.57 30.56 -2.39
N GLY A 415 -1.64 29.95 -1.65
CA GLY A 415 -1.48 30.26 -0.24
C GLY A 415 -0.22 29.69 0.37
N GLU A 416 0.05 30.08 1.61
CA GLU A 416 1.22 29.62 2.37
C GLU A 416 0.75 28.79 3.57
N ALA A 417 1.14 27.52 3.61
CA ALA A 417 1.02 26.70 4.82
C ALA A 417 2.26 26.91 5.70
N ILE A 418 2.06 26.97 7.00
CA ILE A 418 3.11 27.26 7.97
C ILE A 418 3.06 26.23 9.10
N PHE A 419 4.23 25.82 9.59
CA PHE A 419 4.35 24.91 10.72
C PHE A 419 5.65 25.15 11.49
N GLU A 420 5.62 24.98 12.81
CA GLU A 420 6.84 25.03 13.63
C GLU A 420 7.28 23.59 13.95
N CYS A 421 8.53 23.25 13.63
CA CYS A 421 9.04 21.90 13.84
C CYS A 421 9.03 21.54 15.35
N PRO A 422 8.30 20.51 15.78
CA PRO A 422 8.22 20.16 17.19
C PRO A 422 9.51 19.52 17.70
N ASN A 423 9.70 19.54 19.02
CA ASN A 423 10.76 18.77 19.67
C ASN A 423 10.62 17.28 19.35
N PHE A 424 11.77 16.59 19.24
CA PHE A 424 11.83 15.15 18.96
C PHE A 424 11.12 14.74 17.65
N CYS A 425 11.02 15.65 16.68
CA CYS A 425 10.55 15.33 15.33
C CYS A 425 11.53 14.34 14.68
N ARG A 426 11.01 13.16 14.31
CA ARG A 426 11.77 12.11 13.63
C ARG A 426 11.55 12.11 12.12
N LYS A 427 10.33 12.42 11.67
CA LYS A 427 9.98 12.54 10.25
C LYS A 427 9.04 13.72 10.06
N LEU A 428 9.22 14.47 8.98
CA LEU A 428 8.38 15.59 8.60
C LEU A 428 7.80 15.34 7.20
N TYR A 429 6.52 15.64 7.03
CA TYR A 429 5.80 15.46 5.78
C TYR A 429 4.96 16.69 5.46
N PHE A 430 4.72 16.90 4.17
CA PHE A 430 3.65 17.75 3.66
C PHE A 430 2.65 16.87 2.91
N VAL A 431 1.38 16.99 3.26
CA VAL A 431 0.30 16.17 2.68
C VAL A 431 -0.59 17.09 1.87
N VAL A 432 -1.04 16.62 0.71
CA VAL A 432 -1.99 17.33 -0.16
C VAL A 432 -3.11 16.35 -0.53
N SER A 433 -4.37 16.79 -0.45
CA SER A 433 -5.53 16.00 -0.86
C SER A 433 -6.43 16.80 -1.79
N GLY A 434 -7.05 16.10 -2.75
CA GLY A 434 -8.11 16.65 -3.59
C GLY A 434 -9.37 16.93 -2.79
N ALA A 435 -9.91 18.13 -2.89
CA ALA A 435 -11.02 18.61 -2.07
C ALA A 435 -12.04 19.37 -2.93
N PRO A 436 -12.86 18.66 -3.74
CA PRO A 436 -13.77 19.31 -4.66
C PRO A 436 -14.82 20.14 -3.90
N THR A 437 -15.25 21.24 -4.51
CA THR A 437 -16.32 22.10 -3.96
C THR A 437 -17.70 21.42 -3.98
N GLN A 438 -17.83 20.32 -4.73
CA GLN A 438 -19.03 19.51 -4.83
C GLN A 438 -18.65 18.05 -5.12
N HIS A 439 -19.29 17.10 -4.46
CA HIS A 439 -19.15 15.68 -4.79
C HIS A 439 -19.94 15.30 -6.06
N TRP A 440 -19.35 14.41 -6.87
CA TRP A 440 -20.04 13.60 -7.87
C TRP A 440 -19.53 12.17 -7.77
N ARG A 441 -20.37 11.26 -8.24
CA ARG A 441 -20.10 9.83 -8.23
C ARG A 441 -18.96 9.45 -9.16
N HIS A 442 -18.15 8.50 -8.73
CA HIS A 442 -17.09 7.88 -9.52
C HIS A 442 -17.65 6.64 -10.22
N ALA A 443 -17.71 6.67 -11.55
CA ALA A 443 -18.20 5.53 -12.33
C ALA A 443 -17.10 4.45 -12.40
N TRP A 444 -17.50 3.18 -12.36
CA TRP A 444 -16.60 2.10 -12.75
C TRP A 444 -16.76 1.87 -14.25
N ASP A 445 -15.83 2.39 -15.03
CA ASP A 445 -15.81 2.23 -16.50
C ASP A 445 -14.45 1.83 -17.07
N ASP A 446 -13.47 1.53 -16.21
CA ASP A 446 -12.11 1.12 -16.54
C ASP A 446 -11.38 2.15 -17.42
N ASN A 447 -11.71 3.44 -17.26
CA ASN A 447 -11.19 4.53 -18.08
C ASN A 447 -10.77 5.77 -17.30
N ASP A 448 -9.56 5.74 -16.75
CA ASP A 448 -8.90 6.88 -16.11
C ASP A 448 -8.95 8.20 -16.90
N MET A 449 -9.04 8.17 -18.24
CA MET A 449 -8.98 9.40 -19.06
C MET A 449 -10.14 10.36 -18.80
N ASN A 450 -11.25 9.86 -18.26
CA ASN A 450 -12.39 10.68 -17.91
C ASN A 450 -12.47 11.00 -16.40
N ASP A 451 -11.41 10.77 -15.62
CA ASP A 451 -11.37 11.10 -14.20
C ASP A 451 -10.71 12.45 -13.95
N GLU A 452 -11.20 13.15 -12.92
CA GLU A 452 -10.63 14.42 -12.51
C GLU A 452 -9.20 14.29 -11.98
N GLN A 453 -8.46 15.38 -12.05
CA GLN A 453 -7.15 15.51 -11.42
C GLN A 453 -7.01 16.92 -10.84
N TRP A 454 -6.39 17.01 -9.67
CA TRP A 454 -6.19 18.26 -8.92
C TRP A 454 -4.71 18.63 -8.86
N PRO A 455 -4.11 19.10 -9.98
CA PRO A 455 -2.69 19.40 -10.03
C PRO A 455 -2.33 20.58 -9.15
N TYR A 456 -1.13 20.53 -8.58
CA TYR A 456 -0.55 21.61 -7.79
C TYR A 456 0.96 21.66 -7.97
N LYS A 457 1.55 22.78 -7.54
CA LYS A 457 2.98 22.91 -7.30
C LYS A 457 3.22 23.49 -5.92
N VAL A 458 4.35 23.15 -5.32
CA VAL A 458 4.72 23.61 -3.98
C VAL A 458 6.21 23.96 -3.90
N ARG A 459 6.55 24.95 -3.10
CA ARG A 459 7.94 25.30 -2.76
C ARG A 459 8.06 25.38 -1.25
N PHE A 460 9.15 24.85 -0.71
CA PHE A 460 9.39 24.80 0.74
C PHE A 460 10.40 25.87 1.18
N SER A 461 10.26 26.35 2.40
CA SER A 461 11.19 27.25 3.09
C SER A 461 11.39 26.79 4.53
N GLY A 462 12.61 26.93 5.05
CA GLY A 462 13.01 26.35 6.35
C GLY A 462 13.18 24.83 6.35
N THR A 463 12.87 24.18 5.23
CA THR A 463 13.11 22.77 4.92
C THR A 463 13.07 22.58 3.39
N ASN A 464 13.39 21.38 2.92
CA ASN A 464 13.37 20.97 1.53
C ASN A 464 12.97 19.47 1.43
N LEU A 465 12.98 18.91 0.21
CA LEU A 465 12.66 17.50 0.01
C LEU A 465 13.64 16.58 0.75
N TYR A 466 13.14 15.47 1.28
CA TYR A 466 13.98 14.50 1.98
C TYR A 466 15.14 14.01 1.10
N GLY A 467 16.35 14.01 1.68
CA GLY A 467 17.58 13.64 0.98
C GLY A 467 18.17 14.76 0.10
N GLN A 468 17.45 15.85 -0.14
CA GLN A 468 18.02 17.03 -0.78
C GLN A 468 18.91 17.79 0.20
N ILE A 469 20.09 18.21 -0.25
CA ILE A 469 20.98 19.04 0.57
C ILE A 469 20.96 20.44 -0.02
N ASP A 470 20.49 21.40 0.77
CA ASP A 470 20.59 22.81 0.39
C ASP A 470 22.03 23.28 0.58
N VAL A 471 22.51 24.00 -0.42
CA VAL A 471 23.80 24.68 -0.41
C VAL A 471 23.56 26.15 -0.68
N ASP A 472 24.35 27.01 -0.04
CA ASP A 472 24.39 28.42 -0.38
C ASP A 472 25.24 28.58 -1.64
N PRO A 473 24.65 28.89 -2.81
CA PRO A 473 25.41 29.01 -4.05
C PRO A 473 26.34 30.24 -4.05
N ASP A 474 26.10 31.20 -3.16
CA ASP A 474 26.91 32.42 -3.03
C ASP A 474 28.06 32.24 -2.03
N LYS A 475 28.04 31.16 -1.22
CA LYS A 475 29.15 30.82 -0.34
C LYS A 475 30.35 30.41 -1.17
N THR A 476 31.50 31.06 -0.94
CA THR A 476 32.77 30.66 -1.54
C THR A 476 33.15 29.24 -1.10
N PRO A 477 33.44 28.31 -2.05
CA PRO A 477 33.89 26.97 -1.69
C PRO A 477 35.15 26.98 -0.81
N GLU A 478 35.24 26.03 0.11
CA GLU A 478 36.32 25.93 1.10
C GLU A 478 36.87 24.50 1.22
N ASP A 479 38.11 24.38 1.68
CA ASP A 479 38.72 23.08 1.96
C ASP A 479 38.02 22.39 3.14
N ILE A 480 37.91 21.06 3.08
CA ILE A 480 37.39 20.26 4.19
C ILE A 480 38.21 18.99 4.39
N THR A 481 38.39 18.58 5.65
CA THR A 481 38.90 17.26 6.00
C THR A 481 37.81 16.47 6.73
N LEU A 482 37.50 15.28 6.20
CA LEU A 482 36.59 14.31 6.81
C LEU A 482 37.40 13.11 7.27
N ILE A 483 37.27 12.74 8.55
CA ILE A 483 38.10 11.72 9.19
C ILE A 483 37.20 10.57 9.63
N TYR A 484 37.56 9.35 9.25
CA TYR A 484 36.81 8.13 9.54
C TYR A 484 37.72 7.10 10.19
N ASP A 485 37.27 6.50 11.29
CA ASP A 485 37.90 5.32 11.87
C ASP A 485 37.24 4.08 11.27
N VAL A 486 38.05 3.18 10.69
CA VAL A 486 37.57 2.09 9.84
C VAL A 486 38.12 0.75 10.34
N PRO A 487 37.31 -0.09 10.99
CA PRO A 487 37.72 -1.46 11.30
C PRO A 487 37.71 -2.29 10.01
N VAL A 488 38.70 -3.15 9.80
CA VAL A 488 38.75 -4.07 8.65
C VAL A 488 39.16 -5.45 9.15
N SER A 489 38.29 -6.45 8.95
CA SER A 489 38.59 -7.82 9.37
C SER A 489 39.75 -8.41 8.57
N LEU A 490 40.70 -9.07 9.23
CA LEU A 490 41.79 -9.79 8.59
C LEU A 490 41.28 -11.02 7.85
N SER A 491 41.78 -11.25 6.63
CA SER A 491 41.68 -12.54 5.95
C SER A 491 42.96 -12.83 5.19
N SER A 492 43.44 -14.06 5.24
CA SER A 492 44.59 -14.48 4.43
C SER A 492 44.21 -14.79 2.98
N THR A 493 42.91 -14.91 2.67
CA THR A 493 42.40 -15.38 1.37
C THR A 493 41.46 -14.40 0.68
N ASP A 494 40.75 -13.57 1.43
CA ASP A 494 39.63 -12.76 0.93
C ASP A 494 39.89 -11.26 1.07
N TYR A 495 39.45 -10.48 0.08
CA TYR A 495 39.53 -9.02 0.07
C TYR A 495 38.43 -8.40 0.96
N THR A 496 38.54 -8.66 2.25
CA THR A 496 37.69 -8.09 3.31
C THR A 496 37.83 -6.57 3.37
N GLY A 497 36.76 -5.90 3.79
CA GLY A 497 36.72 -4.44 3.89
C GLY A 497 35.43 -3.95 4.53
N SER A 498 35.39 -2.64 4.78
CA SER A 498 34.28 -1.93 5.39
C SER A 498 33.80 -0.82 4.47
N ASN A 499 32.49 -0.56 4.52
CA ASN A 499 31.88 0.56 3.80
C ASN A 499 31.86 1.80 4.69
N VAL A 500 32.31 2.92 4.14
CA VAL A 500 32.35 4.23 4.79
C VAL A 500 31.46 5.18 4.01
N GLN A 501 30.34 5.59 4.60
CA GLN A 501 29.45 6.60 4.02
C GLN A 501 30.06 7.99 4.21
N ILE A 502 30.17 8.77 3.13
CA ILE A 502 30.64 10.14 3.22
C ILE A 502 29.64 11.00 3.99
N GLU A 503 30.13 11.92 4.85
CA GLU A 503 29.35 13.02 5.43
C GLU A 503 28.91 14.03 4.35
N LEU A 504 27.99 13.62 3.47
CA LEU A 504 27.65 14.31 2.23
C LEU A 504 27.16 15.74 2.46
N GLN A 505 26.46 16.01 3.57
CA GLN A 505 26.02 17.36 3.93
C GLN A 505 27.21 18.31 4.11
N ARG A 506 28.25 17.88 4.84
CA ARG A 506 29.45 18.69 5.06
C ARG A 506 30.23 18.89 3.77
N LEU A 507 30.36 17.84 2.96
CA LEU A 507 30.98 17.93 1.64
C LEU A 507 30.26 18.97 0.74
N CYS A 508 28.94 18.86 0.63
CA CYS A 508 28.13 19.77 -0.18
C CYS A 508 28.23 21.22 0.30
N GLN A 509 28.19 21.44 1.62
CA GLN A 509 28.33 22.77 2.24
C GLN A 509 29.70 23.40 2.04
N SER A 510 30.77 22.59 2.02
CA SER A 510 32.12 23.11 1.76
C SER A 510 32.34 23.37 0.27
N PHE A 511 31.79 22.57 -0.63
CA PHE A 511 31.91 22.81 -2.06
C PHE A 511 30.90 23.81 -2.61
N SER A 512 29.88 24.19 -1.84
CA SER A 512 28.73 24.96 -2.31
C SER A 512 28.04 24.29 -3.51
N LEU A 513 28.01 22.95 -3.51
CA LEU A 513 27.43 22.13 -4.57
C LEU A 513 26.49 21.08 -3.99
N THR A 514 25.33 20.89 -4.62
CA THR A 514 24.44 19.76 -4.34
C THR A 514 25.11 18.43 -4.76
N PRO A 515 24.64 17.27 -4.26
CA PRO A 515 25.15 15.96 -4.68
C PRO A 515 25.10 15.76 -6.20
N GLY A 516 23.99 16.15 -6.85
CA GLY A 516 23.84 16.06 -8.29
C GLY A 516 24.85 16.94 -9.04
N GLN A 517 25.12 18.15 -8.56
CA GLN A 517 26.17 18.99 -9.16
C GLN A 517 27.58 18.41 -8.96
N ILE A 518 27.85 17.74 -7.84
CA ILE A 518 29.13 17.02 -7.65
C ILE A 518 29.26 15.91 -8.69
N SER A 519 28.21 15.12 -8.89
CA SER A 519 28.18 14.06 -9.92
C SER A 519 28.33 14.62 -11.34
N ASP A 520 27.63 15.71 -11.68
CA ASP A 520 27.68 16.35 -13.00
C ASP A 520 29.05 16.94 -13.35
N LYS A 521 29.77 17.42 -12.33
CA LYS A 521 31.11 18.02 -12.43
C LYS A 521 32.23 16.98 -12.30
N TRP A 522 31.90 15.73 -12.00
CA TRP A 522 32.88 14.65 -11.89
C TRP A 522 33.66 14.44 -13.19
N GLY A 523 34.99 14.38 -13.09
CA GLY A 523 35.89 14.24 -14.24
C GLY A 523 36.00 15.49 -15.13
N LYS A 524 35.34 16.59 -14.75
CA LYS A 524 35.39 17.90 -15.41
C LYS A 524 36.05 18.89 -14.45
N GLU A 525 35.26 19.57 -13.63
CA GLU A 525 35.72 20.51 -12.61
C GLU A 525 36.09 19.83 -11.30
N ILE A 526 35.60 18.62 -11.06
CA ILE A 526 35.92 17.81 -9.88
C ILE A 526 36.77 16.61 -10.29
N ILE A 527 37.96 16.51 -9.69
CA ILE A 527 38.90 15.43 -9.93
C ILE A 527 39.06 14.60 -8.65
N PHE A 528 38.97 13.28 -8.79
CA PHE A 528 39.30 12.34 -7.72
C PHE A 528 40.78 11.97 -7.76
N ALA A 529 41.42 11.94 -6.60
CA ALA A 529 42.82 11.56 -6.47
C ALA A 529 43.08 10.84 -5.15
N GLY A 530 44.06 9.95 -5.14
CA GLY A 530 44.73 9.54 -3.91
C GLY A 530 45.70 10.63 -3.44
N VAL A 531 45.94 10.71 -2.13
CA VAL A 531 46.87 11.66 -1.53
C VAL A 531 47.99 10.90 -0.82
N ASN A 532 49.23 11.07 -1.29
CA ASN A 532 50.40 10.53 -0.63
C ASN A 532 50.68 11.26 0.70
N LYS A 533 51.53 10.68 1.54
CA LYS A 533 51.89 11.25 2.84
C LYS A 533 52.57 12.64 2.74
N ASP A 534 53.26 12.91 1.63
CA ASP A 534 53.88 14.20 1.34
C ASP A 534 52.88 15.25 0.77
N GLY A 535 51.62 14.86 0.59
CA GLY A 535 50.56 15.70 0.01
C GLY A 535 50.49 15.67 -1.52
N SER A 536 51.38 14.95 -2.20
CA SER A 536 51.29 14.80 -3.66
C SER A 536 50.04 13.99 -4.06
N LEU A 537 49.38 14.43 -5.13
CA LEU A 537 48.15 13.83 -5.64
C LEU A 537 48.47 12.84 -6.75
N ASN A 538 47.76 11.71 -6.77
CA ASN A 538 47.74 10.79 -7.91
C ASN A 538 46.30 10.61 -8.39
N THR A 539 46.04 10.98 -9.64
CA THR A 539 44.70 10.87 -10.25
C THR A 539 44.49 9.54 -10.96
N ASN A 540 45.54 8.73 -11.13
CA ASN A 540 45.44 7.44 -11.78
C ASN A 540 44.99 6.40 -10.75
N SER A 541 43.82 5.80 -11.00
CA SER A 541 43.34 4.69 -10.17
C SER A 541 44.34 3.54 -10.26
N THR A 542 44.77 3.05 -9.09
CA THR A 542 45.62 1.86 -8.99
C THR A 542 44.86 0.63 -8.52
N ALA A 543 43.67 0.82 -7.92
CA ALA A 543 42.68 -0.22 -7.61
C ALA A 543 41.48 -0.12 -8.57
N ASN A 544 40.32 -0.72 -8.24
CA ASN A 544 39.13 -0.57 -9.10
C ASN A 544 38.75 0.91 -9.21
N GLU A 545 38.51 1.37 -10.43
CA GLU A 545 38.26 2.78 -10.70
C GLU A 545 36.86 3.22 -10.23
N PRO A 546 36.73 4.38 -9.55
CA PRO A 546 37.81 5.21 -9.01
C PRO A 546 38.36 4.68 -7.67
N GLY A 547 39.68 4.42 -7.59
CA GLY A 547 40.26 3.81 -6.39
C GLY A 547 41.77 3.60 -6.41
N HIS A 548 42.37 3.45 -5.22
CA HIS A 548 43.82 3.38 -5.05
C HIS A 548 44.23 2.26 -4.08
N TRP A 549 45.35 1.59 -4.39
CA TRP A 549 46.12 0.80 -3.42
C TRP A 549 47.08 1.69 -2.64
N PHE A 550 47.31 1.32 -1.38
CA PHE A 550 48.20 2.00 -0.46
C PHE A 550 49.17 1.01 0.20
N ASP A 551 50.40 1.47 0.41
CA ASP A 551 51.43 0.73 1.14
C ASP A 551 51.34 0.93 2.66
N MET A 552 52.29 0.34 3.39
CA MET A 552 52.41 0.43 4.86
C MET A 552 52.49 1.88 5.37
N ASP A 553 53.06 2.80 4.60
CA ASP A 553 53.22 4.20 5.00
C ASP A 553 51.99 5.06 4.64
N GLY A 554 50.99 4.45 4.00
CA GLY A 554 49.81 5.12 3.47
C GLY A 554 50.07 5.89 2.17
N ASN A 555 51.15 5.56 1.46
CA ASN A 555 51.41 6.12 0.13
C ASN A 555 50.78 5.26 -0.95
N ILE A 556 50.38 5.89 -2.04
CA ILE A 556 49.74 5.24 -3.18
C ILE A 556 50.75 4.32 -3.85
N CYS A 557 50.37 3.07 -4.05
CA CYS A 557 51.13 2.08 -4.77
C CYS A 557 50.26 1.40 -5.83
N VAL A 558 50.84 0.47 -6.57
CA VAL A 558 50.10 -0.44 -7.47
C VAL A 558 49.84 -1.76 -6.75
N TRP A 559 48.89 -2.55 -7.25
CA TRP A 559 48.65 -3.91 -6.77
C TRP A 559 49.95 -4.74 -6.86
N GLY A 560 50.32 -5.41 -5.78
CA GLY A 560 51.53 -6.23 -5.71
C GLY A 560 52.11 -6.28 -4.29
N GLU A 561 53.39 -6.66 -4.18
CA GLU A 561 54.03 -6.99 -2.90
C GLU A 561 53.99 -5.88 -1.83
N ARG A 562 53.96 -4.61 -2.24
CA ARG A 562 53.92 -3.48 -1.31
C ARG A 562 52.51 -3.04 -0.90
N ALA A 563 51.48 -3.50 -1.61
CA ALA A 563 50.11 -3.10 -1.35
C ALA A 563 49.59 -3.76 -0.05
N GLN A 564 48.96 -2.95 0.79
CA GLN A 564 48.44 -3.36 2.10
C GLN A 564 46.94 -3.11 2.14
N ILE A 565 46.53 -1.89 1.78
CA ILE A 565 45.14 -1.42 1.87
C ILE A 565 44.68 -0.97 0.49
N TYR A 566 43.41 -1.19 0.15
CA TYR A 566 42.75 -0.49 -0.95
C TYR A 566 41.65 0.42 -0.43
N SER A 567 41.37 1.49 -1.18
CA SER A 567 40.14 2.25 -1.04
C SER A 567 39.56 2.61 -2.40
N GLU A 568 38.31 2.22 -2.60
CA GLU A 568 37.55 2.33 -3.86
C GLU A 568 36.26 3.10 -3.58
N LEU A 569 35.93 4.07 -4.44
CA LEU A 569 34.76 4.92 -4.27
C LEU A 569 33.64 4.48 -5.22
N ASP A 570 32.50 4.12 -4.64
CA ASP A 570 31.23 4.15 -5.34
C ASP A 570 30.78 5.61 -5.45
N LYS A 571 31.07 6.22 -6.60
CA LYS A 571 30.78 7.63 -6.86
C LYS A 571 29.29 7.94 -6.99
N ASP A 572 28.46 6.94 -7.30
CA ASP A 572 27.03 7.13 -7.51
C ASP A 572 26.30 7.13 -6.15
N ASN A 573 26.80 6.36 -5.18
CA ASN A 573 26.26 6.28 -3.82
C ASN A 573 27.06 7.06 -2.76
N PHE A 574 28.20 7.64 -3.13
CA PHE A 574 29.12 8.35 -2.22
C PHE A 574 29.60 7.47 -1.05
N ILE A 575 29.97 6.22 -1.35
CA ILE A 575 30.46 5.22 -0.38
C ILE A 575 31.87 4.81 -0.73
N PHE A 576 32.79 4.86 0.24
CA PHE A 576 34.10 4.23 0.11
C PHE A 576 34.06 2.80 0.61
N LYS A 577 34.55 1.86 -0.19
CA LYS A 577 34.96 0.54 0.28
C LYS A 577 36.43 0.59 0.63
N VAL A 578 36.76 0.37 1.89
CA VAL A 578 38.13 0.38 2.41
C VAL A 578 38.47 -1.02 2.91
N GLY A 579 39.50 -1.66 2.37
CA GLY A 579 39.80 -3.06 2.67
C GLY A 579 41.27 -3.41 2.63
N GLN A 580 41.57 -4.66 2.96
CA GLN A 580 42.93 -5.18 3.03
C GLN A 580 43.28 -6.06 1.84
N TYR A 581 44.58 -6.13 1.53
CA TYR A 581 45.14 -7.11 0.62
C TYR A 581 45.30 -8.45 1.37
N PRO A 582 44.70 -9.56 0.90
CA PRO A 582 44.77 -10.85 1.58
C PRO A 582 46.19 -11.31 1.92
N GLY A 583 46.43 -11.55 3.20
CA GLY A 583 47.71 -12.09 3.70
C GLY A 583 48.86 -11.07 3.79
N HIS A 584 48.62 -9.78 3.53
CA HIS A 584 49.64 -8.74 3.63
C HIS A 584 49.60 -7.97 4.96
N CYS A 585 48.46 -7.96 5.63
CA CYS A 585 48.24 -7.31 6.93
C CYS A 585 48.30 -8.29 8.11
N ARG A 586 48.31 -7.76 9.34
CA ARG A 586 48.20 -8.51 10.61
C ARG A 586 47.20 -7.85 11.54
N THR A 587 46.49 -8.67 12.34
CA THR A 587 45.60 -8.18 13.40
C THR A 587 46.33 -7.20 14.32
N GLY A 588 45.69 -6.07 14.59
CA GLY A 588 46.21 -4.97 15.40
C GLY A 588 47.04 -3.94 14.63
N GLU A 589 47.39 -4.19 13.36
CA GLU A 589 48.06 -3.17 12.53
C GLU A 589 47.12 -2.00 12.22
N LYS A 590 47.73 -0.83 12.07
CA LYS A 590 47.02 0.42 11.81
C LYS A 590 47.60 1.13 10.61
N TYR A 591 46.71 1.70 9.80
CA TYR A 591 47.07 2.42 8.59
C TYR A 591 46.34 3.75 8.56
N THR A 592 46.94 4.75 7.93
CA THR A 592 46.27 6.01 7.60
C THR A 592 46.45 6.30 6.13
N ILE A 593 45.35 6.18 5.38
CA ILE A 593 45.32 6.47 3.94
C ILE A 593 44.46 7.70 3.66
N ARG A 594 44.67 8.32 2.49
CA ARG A 594 43.98 9.55 2.11
C ARG A 594 43.59 9.54 0.64
N GLN A 595 42.37 9.99 0.38
CA GLN A 595 41.88 10.30 -0.96
C GLN A 595 41.18 11.66 -0.91
N CYS A 596 40.99 12.30 -2.06
CA CYS A 596 40.36 13.61 -2.10
C CYS A 596 39.54 13.84 -3.37
N LEU A 597 38.61 14.79 -3.26
CA LEU A 597 38.04 15.51 -4.39
C LEU A 597 38.70 16.88 -4.47
N VAL A 598 39.18 17.26 -5.64
CA VAL A 598 39.66 18.60 -5.94
C VAL A 598 38.65 19.28 -6.85
N TYR A 599 38.04 20.36 -6.38
CA TYR A 599 37.05 21.13 -7.12
C TYR A 599 37.64 22.46 -7.61
N GLY A 600 37.81 22.61 -8.92
CA GLY A 600 38.13 23.87 -9.57
C GLY A 600 36.87 24.70 -9.80
N TYR A 601 36.56 25.62 -8.88
CA TYR A 601 35.30 26.35 -8.90
C TYR A 601 35.34 27.65 -9.73
N GLU A 602 36.53 28.23 -9.91
CA GLU A 602 36.78 29.36 -10.81
C GLU A 602 38.14 29.23 -11.48
N THR A 603 38.42 30.07 -12.50
CA THR A 603 39.71 30.03 -13.20
C THR A 603 40.86 30.31 -12.23
N GLY A 604 41.70 29.29 -12.00
CA GLY A 604 42.83 29.37 -11.09
C GLY A 604 42.51 29.18 -9.60
N GLN A 605 41.24 28.97 -9.25
CA GLN A 605 40.80 28.72 -7.87
C GLN A 605 40.33 27.28 -7.70
N LYS A 606 40.79 26.64 -6.63
CA LYS A 606 40.44 25.26 -6.29
C LYS A 606 40.31 25.09 -4.79
N VAL A 607 39.44 24.17 -4.38
CA VAL A 607 39.35 23.66 -3.01
C VAL A 607 39.42 22.14 -3.01
N GLN A 608 39.75 21.56 -1.86
CA GLN A 608 39.97 20.13 -1.68
C GLN A 608 39.13 19.61 -0.51
N ALA A 609 38.35 18.56 -0.77
CA ALA A 609 37.77 17.71 0.25
C ALA A 609 38.67 16.49 0.44
N THR A 610 39.31 16.37 1.60
CA THR A 610 40.23 15.27 1.94
C THR A 610 39.51 14.27 2.84
N PHE A 611 39.44 13.02 2.41
CA PHE A 611 38.96 11.89 3.20
C PHE A 611 40.16 11.18 3.81
N VAL A 612 40.19 11.10 5.14
CA VAL A 612 41.25 10.44 5.91
C VAL A 612 40.64 9.20 6.56
N PHE A 613 41.21 8.04 6.27
CA PHE A 613 40.76 6.77 6.84
C PHE A 613 41.82 6.25 7.81
N ASN A 614 41.48 6.19 9.10
CA ASN A 614 42.29 5.56 10.13
C ASN A 614 41.83 4.10 10.28
N ILE A 615 42.59 3.19 9.69
CA ILE A 615 42.20 1.80 9.58
C ILE A 615 42.81 1.01 10.73
N THR A 616 42.03 0.12 11.33
CA THR A 616 42.52 -0.90 12.27
C THR A 616 42.18 -2.27 11.71
N ILE A 617 43.19 -3.14 11.58
CA ILE A 617 43.00 -4.52 11.16
C ILE A 617 42.58 -5.35 12.37
N GLU A 618 41.44 -6.04 12.27
CA GLU A 618 40.85 -6.85 13.34
C GLU A 618 41.03 -8.35 13.09
#